data_AF-A0A134BVV5-F1
#
_entry.id   AF-A0A134BVV5-F1
#
_cell.length_a   1.000
_cell.length_b   1.000
_cell.length_c   1.000
_cell.angle_alpha   90.00
_cell.angle_beta   90.00
_cell.angle_gamma   90.00
#
_symmetry.space_group_name_H-M   'P 1'
#
loop_
_entity.id
_entity.type
_entity.pdbx_description
1 polymer ?
#
loop_
_entity_poly.entity_id
_entity_poly.type
_entity_poly.pdbx_seq_one_letter_code
_entity_poly.pdbx_strand_id
1 'polypeptide(L)'
;MKMKKTILLSIALLMGAQALTLQAKDKKKKKTTAQPVATIKLATPSDSVSYAAGMAATQGLLSFIKQQYEVDTTYMADFVQGFRDALSHSNDPKFKAYNAGGQIANMVNERIITHARTSFEGTRDSISQDMFHAGFIAALTNDTTYYTVAAADKMYRERMAADQELKNAAYKKENADWLARNATKEGVIKLPSGLQYKVLKAGTGAKPTEKQEVTVKYVGKLIDGTEFDNSYNRNPQTTSFRCNQVIKGWTEALTMMPVGSKWELFIPQELGYGERQAGKIKPYSTLVFTVELVGIKD
;
A
#
# COMPACT_ATOMS: atom_id res chain seq x y z
N MET A 1 14.60 -38.17 -56.83
CA MET A 1 15.81 -39.00 -56.65
C MET A 1 16.87 -38.16 -55.92
N LYS A 2 17.27 -38.63 -54.72
CA LYS A 2 18.44 -38.31 -53.86
C LYS A 2 19.23 -36.97 -53.98
N MET A 3 19.20 -36.23 -52.86
CA MET A 3 20.29 -35.57 -52.08
C MET A 3 21.68 -35.30 -52.70
N LYS A 4 22.27 -34.14 -52.31
CA LYS A 4 23.48 -33.95 -51.43
C LYS A 4 23.94 -32.48 -51.47
N LYS A 5 23.99 -31.71 -50.36
CA LYS A 5 25.08 -31.49 -49.36
C LYS A 5 26.50 -31.30 -49.95
N THR A 6 27.11 -30.12 -49.68
CA THR A 6 28.42 -29.83 -48.99
C THR A 6 29.12 -28.56 -49.55
N ILE A 7 29.38 -27.48 -48.79
CA ILE A 7 30.55 -27.10 -47.91
C ILE A 7 31.65 -26.23 -48.62
N LEU A 8 32.18 -25.24 -47.86
CA LEU A 8 33.49 -24.49 -47.93
C LEU A 8 33.67 -23.35 -48.97
N LEU A 9 34.08 -22.14 -48.57
CA LEU A 9 35.50 -21.70 -48.41
C LEU A 9 35.64 -20.14 -48.33
N SER A 10 36.40 -19.66 -47.32
CA SER A 10 37.38 -18.54 -47.32
C SER A 10 37.04 -17.10 -47.77
N ILE A 11 37.54 -16.11 -47.02
CA ILE A 11 38.66 -15.21 -47.44
C ILE A 11 39.13 -14.37 -46.23
N ALA A 12 40.44 -14.37 -46.01
CA ALA A 12 41.18 -13.47 -45.14
C ALA A 12 41.68 -12.26 -45.96
N LEU A 13 41.82 -11.09 -45.34
CA LEU A 13 42.59 -9.97 -45.90
C LEU A 13 43.35 -9.23 -44.79
N LEU A 14 44.65 -9.12 -45.04
CA LEU A 14 45.71 -8.48 -44.25
C LEU A 14 46.17 -7.19 -44.96
N MET A 15 46.96 -6.40 -44.23
CA MET A 15 47.82 -5.23 -44.60
C MET A 15 47.23 -3.85 -44.28
N GLY A 16 47.96 -2.88 -43.72
CA GLY A 16 49.40 -2.76 -43.44
C GLY A 16 49.70 -1.54 -42.54
N ALA A 17 50.94 -1.42 -42.07
CA ALA A 17 51.41 -0.44 -41.10
C ALA A 17 51.81 0.91 -41.72
N GLN A 18 51.76 2.00 -40.93
CA GLN A 18 52.85 2.99 -40.78
C GLN A 18 52.55 4.00 -39.66
N ALA A 19 53.58 4.29 -38.87
CA ALA A 19 53.57 5.29 -37.81
C ALA A 19 54.05 6.65 -38.36
N LEU A 20 53.33 7.73 -38.05
CA LEU A 20 53.86 9.08 -38.02
C LEU A 20 53.57 9.70 -36.65
N THR A 21 54.63 10.17 -36.02
CA THR A 21 54.65 10.88 -34.73
C THR A 21 54.19 12.32 -34.90
N LEU A 22 53.20 12.74 -34.11
CA LEU A 22 52.96 14.16 -33.78
C LEU A 22 52.60 14.26 -32.29
N GLN A 23 53.48 14.91 -31.52
CA GLN A 23 53.23 15.29 -30.13
C GLN A 23 52.38 16.57 -30.08
N ALA A 24 51.28 16.55 -29.32
CA ALA A 24 50.69 17.74 -28.72
C ALA A 24 50.00 17.38 -27.39
N LYS A 25 50.32 18.15 -26.35
CA LYS A 25 49.77 18.12 -24.98
C LYS A 25 48.24 18.21 -24.97
N ASP A 26 47.53 17.35 -24.22
CA ASP A 26 46.42 17.80 -23.36
C ASP A 26 45.85 16.74 -22.38
N LYS A 27 45.47 17.24 -21.19
CA LYS A 27 44.49 16.75 -20.19
C LYS A 27 44.38 15.25 -19.87
N LYS A 28 44.76 14.89 -18.64
CA LYS A 28 44.40 13.62 -17.95
C LYS A 28 42.87 13.43 -17.88
N LYS A 29 42.28 12.81 -18.90
CA LYS A 29 41.07 11.99 -18.74
C LYS A 29 41.52 10.63 -18.20
N LYS A 30 41.08 10.27 -16.99
CA LYS A 30 41.18 8.91 -16.45
C LYS A 30 40.43 7.99 -17.43
N LYS A 31 41.14 7.31 -18.32
CA LYS A 31 40.61 6.20 -19.10
C LYS A 31 40.31 5.09 -18.09
N THR A 32 39.03 4.77 -17.94
CA THR A 32 38.58 3.53 -17.30
C THR A 32 39.13 2.38 -18.16
N THR A 33 40.26 1.82 -17.75
CA THR A 33 40.78 0.58 -18.30
C THR A 33 39.79 -0.53 -17.92
N ALA A 34 39.01 -1.00 -18.90
CA ALA A 34 38.27 -2.24 -18.78
C ALA A 34 39.26 -3.34 -18.36
N GLN A 35 39.02 -3.97 -17.21
CA GLN A 35 39.82 -5.11 -16.79
C GLN A 35 39.70 -6.23 -17.84
N PRO A 36 40.79 -6.95 -18.17
CA PRO A 36 40.75 -8.06 -19.11
C PRO A 36 39.75 -9.10 -18.61
N VAL A 37 38.76 -9.46 -19.44
CA VAL A 37 37.84 -10.56 -19.13
C VAL A 37 38.68 -11.83 -19.12
N ALA A 38 38.85 -12.45 -17.96
CA ALA A 38 39.55 -13.72 -17.83
C ALA A 38 38.89 -14.76 -18.76
N THR A 39 39.67 -15.39 -19.62
CA THR A 39 39.16 -16.38 -20.57
C THR A 39 38.75 -17.65 -19.81
N ILE A 40 37.45 -17.89 -19.68
CA ILE A 40 36.91 -19.08 -19.01
C ILE A 40 37.20 -20.32 -19.88
N LYS A 41 37.78 -21.37 -19.29
CA LYS A 41 38.02 -22.67 -19.93
C LYS A 41 37.05 -23.71 -19.35
N LEU A 42 36.24 -24.34 -20.19
CA LEU A 42 35.37 -25.46 -19.80
C LEU A 42 36.18 -26.76 -19.86
N ALA A 43 36.72 -27.19 -18.73
CA ALA A 43 37.64 -28.32 -18.67
C ALA A 43 36.92 -29.67 -18.55
N THR A 44 35.69 -29.67 -18.04
CA THR A 44 34.91 -30.89 -17.78
C THR A 44 33.50 -30.81 -18.39
N PRO A 45 32.81 -31.96 -18.56
CA PRO A 45 31.39 -31.97 -18.90
C PRO A 45 30.53 -31.20 -17.86
N SER A 46 30.89 -31.28 -16.58
CA SER A 46 30.21 -30.55 -15.51
C SER A 46 30.37 -29.03 -15.64
N ASP A 47 31.54 -28.54 -16.08
CA ASP A 47 31.74 -27.11 -16.36
C ASP A 47 30.82 -26.67 -17.50
N SER A 48 30.69 -27.50 -18.53
CA SER A 48 29.83 -27.22 -19.69
C SER A 48 28.35 -27.15 -19.29
N VAL A 49 27.88 -28.09 -18.48
CA VAL A 49 26.51 -28.08 -17.94
C VAL A 49 26.29 -26.87 -17.05
N SER A 50 27.25 -26.54 -16.19
CA SER A 50 27.14 -25.39 -15.27
C SER A 50 27.11 -24.05 -16.01
N TYR A 51 27.97 -23.89 -17.02
CA TYR A 51 27.98 -22.70 -17.87
C TYR A 51 26.68 -22.56 -18.66
N ALA A 52 26.21 -23.66 -19.26
CA ALA A 52 24.93 -23.69 -19.98
C ALA A 52 23.74 -23.39 -19.06
N ALA A 53 23.73 -23.92 -17.83
CA ALA A 53 22.71 -23.64 -16.84
C ALA A 53 22.68 -22.15 -16.45
N GLY A 54 23.84 -21.53 -16.25
CA GLY A 54 23.96 -20.10 -16.01
C GLY A 54 23.41 -19.25 -17.16
N MET A 55 23.73 -19.60 -18.41
CA MET A 55 23.15 -18.94 -19.59
C MET A 55 21.64 -19.13 -19.67
N ALA A 56 21.15 -20.36 -19.52
CA ALA A 56 19.73 -20.68 -19.57
C ALA A 56 18.93 -19.95 -18.48
N ALA A 57 19.51 -19.74 -17.30
CA ALA A 57 18.89 -18.99 -16.21
C ALA A 57 18.69 -17.49 -16.51
N THR A 58 19.28 -16.94 -17.57
CA THR A 58 19.09 -15.53 -17.95
C THR A 58 17.88 -15.28 -18.85
N GLN A 59 17.10 -16.32 -19.16
CA GLN A 59 15.93 -16.18 -20.03
C GLN A 59 14.93 -15.16 -19.47
N GLY A 60 14.64 -14.10 -20.24
CA GLY A 60 13.75 -13.00 -19.85
C GLY A 60 14.40 -11.91 -18.97
N LEU A 61 15.64 -12.13 -18.49
CA LEU A 61 16.31 -11.19 -17.60
C LEU A 61 16.58 -9.83 -18.24
N LEU A 62 16.98 -9.78 -19.51
CA LEU A 62 17.21 -8.51 -20.21
C LEU A 62 15.94 -7.66 -20.30
N SER A 63 14.81 -8.28 -20.62
CA SER A 63 13.51 -7.60 -20.65
C SER A 63 13.14 -7.09 -19.26
N PHE A 64 13.35 -7.90 -18.22
CA PHE A 64 13.11 -7.50 -16.84
C PHE A 64 14.00 -6.34 -16.40
N ILE A 65 15.31 -6.39 -16.67
CA ILE A 65 16.25 -5.31 -16.34
C ILE A 65 15.81 -4.00 -17.00
N LYS A 66 15.43 -4.05 -18.28
CA LYS A 66 14.94 -2.89 -19.01
C LYS A 66 13.62 -2.35 -18.46
N GLN A 67 12.67 -3.22 -18.11
CA GLN A 67 11.34 -2.81 -17.65
C GLN A 67 11.34 -2.34 -16.20
N GLN A 68 12.08 -3.02 -15.31
CA GLN A 68 12.05 -2.78 -13.88
C GLN A 68 13.05 -1.71 -13.42
N TYR A 69 14.22 -1.66 -14.06
CA TYR A 69 15.32 -0.76 -13.66
C TYR A 69 15.62 0.29 -14.71
N GLU A 70 14.90 0.30 -15.84
CA GLU A 70 15.11 1.24 -16.95
C GLU A 70 16.54 1.21 -17.53
N VAL A 71 17.26 0.11 -17.28
CA VAL A 71 18.62 -0.11 -17.78
C VAL A 71 18.53 -0.72 -19.17
N ASP A 72 18.80 0.08 -20.19
CA ASP A 72 18.89 -0.37 -21.57
C ASP A 72 20.30 -0.91 -21.92
N THR A 73 20.50 -1.27 -23.19
CA THR A 73 21.77 -1.86 -23.65
C THR A 73 22.95 -0.89 -23.57
N THR A 74 22.71 0.42 -23.43
CA THR A 74 23.74 1.46 -23.30
C THR A 74 24.49 1.32 -21.97
N TYR A 75 23.77 0.95 -20.91
CA TYR A 75 24.29 0.85 -19.55
C TYR A 75 24.54 -0.60 -19.10
N MET A 76 24.44 -1.57 -20.02
CA MET A 76 24.62 -2.99 -19.71
C MET A 76 26.04 -3.32 -19.23
N ALA A 77 27.05 -2.59 -19.71
CA ALA A 77 28.43 -2.74 -19.24
C ALA A 77 28.55 -2.40 -17.75
N ASP A 78 27.93 -1.31 -17.31
CA ASP A 78 27.90 -0.88 -15.91
C ASP A 78 27.10 -1.87 -15.06
N PHE A 79 25.97 -2.37 -15.56
CA PHE A 79 25.20 -3.42 -14.89
C PHE A 79 26.03 -4.69 -14.66
N VAL A 80 26.71 -5.19 -15.69
CA VAL A 80 27.55 -6.39 -15.59
C VAL A 80 28.72 -6.18 -14.63
N GLN A 81 29.32 -4.99 -14.63
CA GLN A 81 30.37 -4.66 -13.67
C GLN A 81 29.84 -4.69 -12.24
N GLY A 82 28.71 -4.01 -11.96
CA GLY A 82 28.08 -4.02 -10.64
C GLY A 82 27.66 -5.43 -10.19
N PHE A 83 27.15 -6.25 -11.11
CA PHE A 83 26.80 -7.64 -10.83
C PHE A 83 28.03 -8.49 -10.44
N ARG A 84 29.14 -8.33 -11.16
CA ARG A 84 30.41 -9.02 -10.82
C ARG A 84 30.97 -8.57 -9.48
N ASP A 85 30.93 -7.27 -9.21
CA ASP A 85 31.38 -6.70 -7.94
C ASP A 85 30.50 -7.19 -6.78
N ALA A 86 29.19 -7.33 -6.99
CA ALA A 86 28.29 -7.89 -5.99
C ALA A 86 28.57 -9.36 -5.69
N LEU A 87 28.86 -10.17 -6.71
CA LEU A 87 29.20 -11.58 -6.51
C LEU A 87 30.53 -11.76 -5.75
N SER A 88 31.54 -10.94 -6.06
CA SER A 88 32.86 -11.03 -5.42
C SER A 88 32.85 -10.63 -3.95
N HIS A 89 31.89 -9.80 -3.53
CA HIS A 89 31.72 -9.35 -2.14
C HIS A 89 30.54 -10.02 -1.41
N SER A 90 29.99 -11.10 -1.97
CA SER A 90 28.77 -11.77 -1.46
C SER A 90 28.82 -12.19 0.02
N ASN A 91 30.02 -12.38 0.59
CA ASN A 91 30.23 -12.74 1.99
C ASN A 91 30.77 -11.61 2.88
N ASP A 92 31.03 -10.42 2.33
CA ASP A 92 31.52 -9.26 3.10
C ASP A 92 30.37 -8.57 3.85
N PRO A 93 30.37 -8.53 5.20
CA PRO A 93 29.34 -7.85 5.98
C PRO A 93 29.19 -6.36 5.65
N LYS A 94 30.29 -5.67 5.31
CA LYS A 94 30.25 -4.24 4.96
C LYS A 94 29.55 -4.04 3.62
N PHE A 95 29.89 -4.86 2.63
CA PHE A 95 29.20 -4.82 1.35
C PHE A 95 27.72 -5.18 1.48
N LYS A 96 27.37 -6.19 2.30
CA LYS A 96 25.98 -6.53 2.61
C LYS A 96 25.20 -5.33 3.16
N ALA A 97 25.78 -4.63 4.14
CA ALA A 97 25.16 -3.43 4.72
C ALA A 97 25.00 -2.29 3.70
N TYR A 98 26.04 -2.03 2.89
CA TYR A 98 26.00 -1.03 1.81
C TYR A 98 24.89 -1.35 0.79
N ASN A 99 24.81 -2.61 0.34
CA ASN A 99 23.81 -3.04 -0.63
C ASN A 99 22.39 -2.94 -0.07
N ALA A 100 22.19 -3.33 1.20
CA ALA A 100 20.91 -3.18 1.89
C ALA A 100 20.48 -1.71 1.98
N GLY A 101 21.42 -0.79 2.25
CA GLY A 101 21.16 0.66 2.24
C GLY A 101 20.60 1.16 0.91
N GLY A 102 21.20 0.75 -0.22
CA GLY A 102 20.69 1.08 -1.56
C GLY A 102 19.29 0.51 -1.84
N GLN A 103 19.05 -0.75 -1.47
CA GLN A 103 17.73 -1.38 -1.64
C GLN A 103 16.64 -0.66 -0.83
N ILE A 104 16.92 -0.31 0.43
CA ILE A 104 15.99 0.44 1.28
C ILE A 104 15.80 1.86 0.73
N ALA A 105 16.84 2.53 0.22
CA ALA A 105 16.71 3.85 -0.39
C ALA A 105 15.75 3.85 -1.59
N ASN A 106 15.81 2.83 -2.45
CA ASN A 106 14.86 2.69 -3.56
C ASN A 106 13.42 2.50 -3.03
N MET A 107 13.23 1.66 -2.01
CA MET A 107 11.92 1.51 -1.36
C MET A 107 11.41 2.82 -0.75
N VAL A 108 12.30 3.61 -0.14
CA VAL A 108 11.97 4.93 0.41
C VAL A 108 11.46 5.86 -0.69
N ASN A 109 12.19 5.95 -1.80
CA ASN A 109 11.86 6.83 -2.93
C ASN A 109 10.58 6.43 -3.66
N GLU A 110 10.40 5.13 -3.92
CA GLU A 110 9.29 4.65 -4.73
C GLU A 110 8.00 4.56 -3.93
N ARG A 111 8.08 4.13 -2.66
CA ARG A 111 6.89 3.76 -1.87
C ARG A 111 6.67 4.67 -0.68
N ILE A 112 7.67 4.83 0.19
CA ILE A 112 7.47 5.44 1.51
C ILE A 112 7.22 6.95 1.36
N ILE A 113 8.09 7.66 0.65
CA ILE A 113 7.93 9.11 0.46
C ILE A 113 6.71 9.43 -0.41
N THR A 114 6.42 8.60 -1.42
CA THR A 114 5.23 8.74 -2.26
C THR A 114 3.96 8.67 -1.42
N HIS A 115 3.85 7.67 -0.53
CA HIS A 115 2.72 7.55 0.38
C HIS A 115 2.60 8.74 1.34
N ALA A 116 3.73 9.21 1.89
CA ALA A 116 3.76 10.39 2.74
C ALA A 116 3.28 11.64 1.98
N ARG A 117 3.72 11.85 0.73
CA ARG A 117 3.26 12.97 -0.12
C ARG A 117 1.75 12.92 -0.37
N THR A 118 1.22 11.75 -0.74
CA THR A 118 -0.21 11.60 -1.04
C THR A 118 -1.09 11.87 0.18
N SER A 119 -0.59 11.63 1.38
CA SER A 119 -1.30 11.94 2.62
C SER A 119 -1.57 13.46 2.79
N PHE A 120 -0.70 14.31 2.24
CA PHE A 120 -0.83 15.77 2.27
C PHE A 120 -1.44 16.38 1.00
N GLU A 121 -1.81 15.59 -0.01
CA GLU A 121 -2.49 16.12 -1.21
C GLU A 121 -3.77 16.86 -0.83
N GLY A 122 -3.95 18.07 -1.35
CA GLY A 122 -5.09 18.94 -1.03
C GLY A 122 -5.07 19.55 0.38
N THR A 123 -3.96 19.44 1.11
CA THR A 123 -3.72 20.18 2.36
C THR A 123 -2.88 21.43 2.10
N ARG A 124 -2.57 22.18 3.17
CA ARG A 124 -1.64 23.31 3.13
C ARG A 124 -0.17 22.89 3.15
N ASP A 125 0.14 21.65 3.51
CA ASP A 125 1.51 21.17 3.64
C ASP A 125 1.91 20.28 2.47
N SER A 126 3.21 20.03 2.36
CA SER A 126 3.78 19.09 1.42
C SER A 126 5.03 18.45 2.00
N ILE A 127 5.40 17.28 1.46
CA ILE A 127 6.60 16.56 1.87
C ILE A 127 7.73 16.82 0.86
N SER A 128 8.72 17.61 1.29
CA SER A 128 9.97 17.84 0.56
C SER A 128 10.82 16.57 0.54
N GLN A 129 11.41 16.26 -0.62
CA GLN A 129 12.29 15.11 -0.78
C GLN A 129 13.51 15.18 0.14
N ASP A 130 14.22 16.29 0.08
CA ASP A 130 15.50 16.47 0.75
C ASP A 130 15.32 16.42 2.26
N MET A 131 14.26 17.04 2.78
CA MET A 131 13.96 17.04 4.22
C MET A 131 13.45 15.68 4.69
N PHE A 132 12.68 14.96 3.85
CA PHE A 132 12.25 13.60 4.19
C PHE A 132 13.46 12.66 4.29
N HIS A 133 14.39 12.73 3.33
CA HIS A 133 15.64 11.95 3.37
C HIS A 133 16.52 12.33 4.56
N ALA A 134 16.66 13.63 4.85
CA ALA A 134 17.40 14.10 6.00
C ALA A 134 16.81 13.54 7.32
N GLY A 135 15.48 13.58 7.48
CA GLY A 135 14.80 12.99 8.63
C GLY A 135 14.97 11.46 8.72
N PHE A 136 14.91 10.77 7.59
CA PHE A 136 15.12 9.33 7.53
C PHE A 136 16.55 8.95 7.95
N ILE A 137 17.57 9.67 7.46
CA ILE A 137 18.97 9.47 7.82
C ILE A 137 19.22 9.84 9.29
N ALA A 138 18.62 10.94 9.77
CA ALA A 138 18.73 11.35 11.17
C ALA A 138 18.22 10.24 12.11
N ALA A 139 17.08 9.62 11.80
CA ALA A 139 16.56 8.49 12.58
C ALA A 139 17.51 7.28 12.58
N LEU A 140 18.10 6.92 11.44
CA LEU A 140 19.05 5.79 11.33
C LEU A 140 20.37 6.03 12.06
N THR A 141 20.78 7.30 12.17
CA THR A 141 22.03 7.70 12.83
C THR A 141 21.81 8.16 14.27
N ASN A 142 20.57 8.10 14.76
CA ASN A 142 20.16 8.62 16.07
C ASN A 142 20.52 10.11 16.27
N ASP A 143 20.50 10.89 15.19
CA ASP A 143 20.61 12.34 15.25
C ASP A 143 19.29 12.93 15.75
N THR A 144 19.35 13.55 16.93
CA THR A 144 18.19 14.15 17.61
C THR A 144 18.24 15.67 17.61
N THR A 145 19.07 16.28 16.75
CA THR A 145 19.29 17.73 16.66
C THR A 145 17.99 18.53 16.58
N TYR A 146 17.00 18.04 15.81
CA TYR A 146 15.70 18.70 15.66
C TYR A 146 14.58 18.00 16.44
N TYR A 147 14.53 16.67 16.40
CA TYR A 147 13.50 15.88 17.05
C TYR A 147 14.05 14.53 17.49
N THR A 148 13.51 13.98 18.58
CA THR A 148 13.58 12.53 18.81
C THR A 148 12.59 11.83 17.88
N VAL A 149 12.80 10.53 17.60
CA VAL A 149 11.87 9.72 16.79
C VAL A 149 10.43 9.79 17.35
N ALA A 150 10.28 9.71 18.67
CA ALA A 150 8.96 9.78 19.33
C ALA A 150 8.31 11.16 19.16
N ALA A 151 9.08 12.25 19.28
CA ALA A 151 8.56 13.60 19.10
C ALA A 151 8.16 13.87 17.63
N ALA A 152 8.98 13.42 16.67
CA ALA A 152 8.68 13.52 15.25
C ALA A 152 7.41 12.76 14.87
N ASP A 153 7.27 11.52 15.35
CA ASP A 153 6.09 10.67 15.12
C ASP A 153 4.82 11.28 15.74
N LYS A 154 4.91 11.86 16.94
CA LYS A 154 3.79 12.60 17.54
C LYS A 154 3.39 13.81 16.68
N MET A 155 4.36 14.66 16.32
CA MET A 155 4.10 15.86 15.51
C MET A 155 3.48 15.50 14.15
N TYR A 156 4.03 14.50 13.47
CA TYR A 156 3.53 14.02 12.18
C TYR A 156 2.08 13.51 12.29
N ARG A 157 1.78 12.68 13.30
CA ARG A 157 0.42 12.17 13.53
C ARG A 157 -0.58 13.26 13.86
N GLU A 158 -0.20 14.23 14.70
CA GLU A 158 -1.06 15.36 15.04
C GLU A 158 -1.35 16.24 13.81
N ARG A 159 -0.34 16.47 12.96
CA ARG A 159 -0.53 17.22 11.72
C ARG A 159 -1.47 16.49 10.76
N MET A 160 -1.25 15.19 10.57
CA MET A 160 -2.10 14.34 9.74
C MET A 160 -3.56 14.33 10.23
N ALA A 161 -3.78 14.21 11.55
CA ALA A 161 -5.12 14.25 12.13
C ALA A 161 -5.81 15.60 11.91
N ALA A 162 -5.07 16.71 12.11
CA ALA A 162 -5.60 18.06 11.87
C ALA A 162 -5.97 18.28 10.40
N ASP A 163 -5.12 17.84 9.47
CA ASP A 163 -5.39 17.97 8.04
C ASP A 163 -6.55 17.09 7.59
N GLN A 164 -6.69 15.88 8.16
CA GLN A 164 -7.83 15.01 7.91
C GLN A 164 -9.14 15.61 8.43
N GLU A 165 -9.14 16.22 9.63
CA GLU A 165 -10.29 16.95 10.16
C GLU A 165 -10.67 18.10 9.22
N LEU A 166 -9.70 18.91 8.77
CA LEU A 166 -9.96 20.02 7.83
C LEU A 166 -10.53 19.54 6.49
N LYS A 167 -9.94 18.50 5.90
CA LYS A 167 -10.43 17.88 4.64
C LYS A 167 -11.87 17.40 4.75
N ASN A 168 -12.26 16.86 5.90
CA ASN A 168 -13.60 16.33 6.11
C ASN A 168 -14.53 17.30 6.84
N ALA A 169 -14.11 18.52 7.18
CA ALA A 169 -14.89 19.44 8.01
C ALA A 169 -16.28 19.72 7.41
N ALA A 170 -16.34 19.96 6.10
CA ALA A 170 -17.59 20.16 5.38
C ALA A 170 -18.49 18.91 5.45
N TYR A 171 -17.93 17.72 5.19
CA TYR A 171 -18.66 16.46 5.23
C TYR A 171 -19.13 16.09 6.64
N LYS A 172 -18.29 16.29 7.66
CA LYS A 172 -18.62 16.12 9.08
C LYS A 172 -19.77 17.03 9.48
N LYS A 173 -19.72 18.31 9.08
CA LYS A 173 -20.81 19.26 9.32
C LYS A 173 -22.10 18.84 8.61
N GLU A 174 -22.02 18.43 7.34
CA GLU A 174 -23.17 17.95 6.59
C GLU A 174 -23.86 16.76 7.29
N ASN A 175 -23.09 15.80 7.78
CA ASN A 175 -23.58 14.63 8.51
C ASN A 175 -24.23 15.01 9.85
N ALA A 176 -23.64 15.94 10.59
CA ALA A 176 -24.21 16.46 11.84
C ALA A 176 -25.53 17.23 11.59
N ASP A 177 -25.55 18.11 10.59
CA ASP A 177 -26.76 18.86 10.20
C ASP A 177 -27.87 17.92 9.72
N TRP A 178 -27.51 16.87 8.98
CA TRP A 178 -28.46 15.85 8.53
C TRP A 178 -29.11 15.14 9.72
N LEU A 179 -28.33 14.73 10.73
CA LEU A 179 -28.87 14.14 11.96
C LEU A 179 -29.76 15.11 12.73
N ALA A 180 -29.39 16.39 12.82
CA ALA A 180 -30.21 17.39 13.49
C ALA A 180 -31.58 17.54 12.80
N ARG A 181 -31.62 17.58 11.46
CA ARG A 181 -32.86 17.59 10.68
C ARG A 181 -33.64 16.28 10.79
N ASN A 182 -32.94 15.15 10.88
CA ASN A 182 -33.60 13.85 10.98
C ASN A 182 -34.32 13.66 12.33
N ALA A 183 -33.74 14.20 13.41
CA ALA A 183 -34.31 14.14 14.75
C ALA A 183 -35.68 14.83 14.88
N THR A 184 -36.02 15.75 13.97
CA THR A 184 -37.31 16.46 13.99
C THR A 184 -38.39 15.75 13.16
N LYS A 185 -38.06 14.63 12.49
CA LYS A 185 -39.03 13.88 11.69
C LYS A 185 -39.95 13.05 12.57
N GLU A 186 -41.18 12.88 12.11
CA GLU A 186 -42.18 12.08 12.82
C GLU A 186 -41.74 10.62 13.01
N GLY A 187 -41.88 10.16 14.26
CA GLY A 187 -41.53 8.81 14.68
C GLY A 187 -40.04 8.57 14.92
N VAL A 188 -39.17 9.58 14.73
CA VAL A 188 -37.76 9.50 15.10
C VAL A 188 -37.59 9.82 16.58
N ILE A 189 -36.91 8.93 17.30
CA ILE A 189 -36.57 9.07 18.71
C ILE A 189 -35.05 9.27 18.81
N LYS A 190 -34.62 10.31 19.52
CA LYS A 190 -33.20 10.58 19.81
C LYS A 190 -32.87 10.21 21.25
N LEU A 191 -31.79 9.45 21.43
CA LEU A 191 -31.28 9.03 22.73
C LEU A 191 -30.19 9.97 23.26
N PRO A 192 -29.88 9.95 24.58
CA PRO A 192 -28.81 10.75 25.16
C PRO A 192 -27.43 10.50 24.54
N SER A 193 -27.16 9.29 24.07
CA SER A 193 -25.93 8.93 23.35
C SER A 193 -25.79 9.62 21.99
N GLY A 194 -26.87 10.22 21.48
CA GLY A 194 -26.96 10.77 20.13
C GLY A 194 -27.51 9.80 19.09
N LEU A 195 -27.62 8.50 19.41
CA LEU A 195 -28.29 7.52 18.56
C LEU A 195 -29.73 7.97 18.28
N GLN A 196 -30.15 7.92 17.02
CA GLN A 196 -31.55 8.09 16.67
C GLN A 196 -32.09 6.80 16.06
N TYR A 197 -33.37 6.54 16.27
CA TYR A 197 -34.04 5.41 15.62
C TYR A 197 -35.50 5.70 15.32
N LYS A 198 -36.07 4.93 14.40
CA LYS A 198 -37.49 4.89 14.09
C LYS A 198 -37.96 3.45 14.04
N VAL A 199 -39.02 3.13 14.76
CA VAL A 199 -39.62 1.79 14.73
C VAL A 199 -40.47 1.66 13.47
N LEU A 200 -40.08 0.78 12.55
CA LEU A 200 -40.85 0.47 11.33
C LEU A 200 -41.83 -0.67 11.56
N LYS A 201 -41.43 -1.65 12.38
CA LYS A 201 -42.28 -2.75 12.86
C LYS A 201 -41.89 -3.08 14.29
N ALA A 202 -42.86 -3.10 15.18
CA ALA A 202 -42.66 -3.56 16.55
C ALA A 202 -42.61 -5.09 16.58
N GLY A 203 -41.58 -5.64 17.23
CA GLY A 203 -41.49 -7.04 17.61
C GLY A 203 -42.10 -7.28 18.99
N THR A 204 -42.32 -8.55 19.31
CA THR A 204 -42.93 -8.99 20.57
C THR A 204 -42.06 -9.97 21.35
N GLY A 205 -40.90 -10.34 20.82
CA GLY A 205 -39.98 -11.26 21.49
C GLY A 205 -39.09 -10.59 22.54
N ALA A 206 -38.22 -11.39 23.17
CA ALA A 206 -37.26 -10.90 24.15
C ALA A 206 -36.28 -9.87 23.55
N LYS A 207 -35.73 -9.00 24.40
CA LYS A 207 -34.62 -8.11 24.03
C LYS A 207 -33.29 -8.79 24.35
N PRO A 208 -32.30 -8.77 23.45
CA PRO A 208 -31.00 -9.37 23.73
C PRO A 208 -30.23 -8.58 24.80
N THR A 209 -29.41 -9.27 25.56
CA THR A 209 -28.34 -8.68 26.37
C THR A 209 -27.11 -8.38 25.51
N GLU A 210 -26.18 -7.56 26.01
CA GLU A 210 -24.95 -7.21 25.28
C GLU A 210 -24.06 -8.42 24.91
N LYS A 211 -24.15 -9.51 25.70
CA LYS A 211 -23.31 -10.71 25.51
C LYS A 211 -23.93 -11.75 24.58
N GLN A 212 -25.24 -11.64 24.30
CA GLN A 212 -25.96 -12.59 23.47
C GLN A 212 -25.62 -12.42 21.98
N GLU A 213 -25.69 -13.53 21.26
CA GLU A 213 -25.62 -13.54 19.81
C GLU A 213 -27.01 -13.26 19.23
N VAL A 214 -27.07 -12.31 18.30
CA VAL A 214 -28.29 -11.99 17.56
C VAL A 214 -28.17 -12.50 16.14
N THR A 215 -29.31 -12.74 15.50
CA THR A 215 -29.40 -12.95 14.05
C THR A 215 -30.21 -11.82 13.45
N VAL A 216 -29.66 -11.14 12.46
CA VAL A 216 -30.27 -9.97 11.84
C VAL A 216 -30.32 -10.06 10.32
N LYS A 217 -31.19 -9.26 9.71
CA LYS A 217 -31.05 -8.81 8.32
C LYS A 217 -30.89 -7.30 8.32
N TYR A 218 -30.08 -6.75 7.42
CA TYR A 218 -29.88 -5.31 7.39
C TYR A 218 -29.43 -4.76 6.04
N VAL A 219 -29.62 -3.45 5.90
CA VAL A 219 -29.02 -2.62 4.85
C VAL A 219 -28.42 -1.39 5.50
N GLY A 220 -27.14 -1.12 5.23
CA GLY A 220 -26.39 0.06 5.67
C GLY A 220 -26.13 1.01 4.50
N LYS A 221 -26.51 2.27 4.70
CA LYS A 221 -26.38 3.36 3.73
C LYS A 221 -25.76 4.61 4.34
N LEU A 222 -25.06 5.38 3.52
CA LEU A 222 -24.66 6.74 3.86
C LEU A 222 -25.85 7.70 3.72
N ILE A 223 -25.72 8.93 4.23
CA ILE A 223 -26.79 9.94 4.19
C ILE A 223 -27.19 10.37 2.77
N ASP A 224 -26.33 10.12 1.78
CA ASP A 224 -26.58 10.35 0.35
C ASP A 224 -27.30 9.17 -0.34
N GLY A 225 -27.60 8.10 0.41
CA GLY A 225 -28.25 6.89 -0.08
C GLY A 225 -27.29 5.81 -0.60
N THR A 226 -25.99 6.06 -0.64
CA THR A 226 -24.98 5.07 -1.08
C THR A 226 -25.00 3.86 -0.16
N GLU A 227 -25.33 2.69 -0.71
CA GLU A 227 -25.26 1.42 0.00
C GLU A 227 -23.81 0.97 0.16
N PHE A 228 -23.41 0.71 1.40
CA PHE A 228 -22.08 0.21 1.76
C PHE A 228 -22.10 -1.23 2.27
N ASP A 229 -23.22 -1.69 2.84
CA ASP A 229 -23.37 -3.07 3.25
C ASP A 229 -24.84 -3.52 3.20
N ASN A 230 -25.10 -4.75 2.78
CA ASN A 230 -26.43 -5.30 2.62
C ASN A 230 -26.42 -6.82 2.78
N SER A 231 -27.07 -7.31 3.84
CA SER A 231 -27.12 -8.74 4.13
C SER A 231 -28.01 -9.51 3.14
N TYR A 232 -29.01 -8.85 2.53
CA TYR A 232 -29.92 -9.49 1.57
C TYR A 232 -29.23 -9.94 0.27
N ASN A 233 -28.07 -9.35 -0.04
CA ASN A 233 -27.24 -9.72 -1.18
C ASN A 233 -26.34 -10.95 -0.89
N ARG A 234 -26.41 -11.53 0.31
CA ARG A 234 -25.60 -12.67 0.75
C ARG A 234 -26.47 -13.95 0.83
N ASN A 235 -25.83 -15.11 0.87
CA ASN A 235 -26.48 -16.39 1.14
C ASN A 235 -25.75 -17.13 2.29
N PRO A 236 -26.39 -17.36 3.45
CA PRO A 236 -27.75 -16.94 3.80
C PRO A 236 -27.88 -15.41 3.91
N GLN A 237 -29.10 -14.89 3.77
CA GLN A 237 -29.39 -13.44 3.84
C GLN A 237 -29.31 -12.85 5.26
N THR A 238 -29.04 -13.69 6.25
CA THR A 238 -28.91 -13.33 7.66
C THR A 238 -27.45 -13.20 8.04
N THR A 239 -27.18 -12.40 9.06
CA THR A 239 -25.85 -12.31 9.68
C THR A 239 -26.01 -12.43 11.19
N SER A 240 -25.09 -13.17 11.81
CA SER A 240 -25.07 -13.36 13.26
C SER A 240 -23.80 -12.77 13.86
N PHE A 241 -23.94 -12.11 15.00
CA PHE A 241 -22.84 -11.55 15.78
C PHE A 241 -23.29 -11.31 17.22
N ARG A 242 -22.33 -11.15 18.13
CA ARG A 242 -22.61 -10.73 19.50
C ARG A 242 -22.85 -9.23 19.56
N CYS A 243 -23.83 -8.79 20.36
CA CYS A 243 -24.19 -7.38 20.48
C CYS A 243 -22.99 -6.49 20.87
N ASN A 244 -22.03 -7.01 21.64
CA ASN A 244 -20.82 -6.28 22.05
C ASN A 244 -19.63 -6.36 21.07
N GLN A 245 -19.80 -6.95 19.88
CA GLN A 245 -18.75 -7.07 18.86
C GLN A 245 -19.03 -6.24 17.60
N VAL A 246 -19.99 -5.32 17.69
CA VAL A 246 -20.37 -4.39 16.61
C VAL A 246 -20.15 -2.95 17.04
N ILE A 247 -20.37 -2.00 16.12
CA ILE A 247 -20.27 -0.57 16.44
C ILE A 247 -21.22 -0.19 17.58
N LYS A 248 -20.82 0.79 18.40
CA LYS A 248 -21.52 1.15 19.65
C LYS A 248 -23.01 1.44 19.43
N GLY A 249 -23.36 2.10 18.33
CA GLY A 249 -24.75 2.40 17.99
C GLY A 249 -25.60 1.16 17.72
N TRP A 250 -25.00 0.10 17.17
CA TRP A 250 -25.69 -1.20 17.03
C TRP A 250 -25.85 -1.89 18.38
N THR A 251 -24.83 -1.91 19.23
CA THR A 251 -24.91 -2.49 20.57
C THR A 251 -26.06 -1.88 21.38
N GLU A 252 -26.15 -0.54 21.37
CA GLU A 252 -27.23 0.19 22.04
C GLU A 252 -28.59 -0.13 21.41
N ALA A 253 -28.72 -0.04 20.08
CA ALA A 253 -29.98 -0.30 19.39
C ALA A 253 -30.51 -1.72 19.65
N LEU A 254 -29.67 -2.74 19.47
CA LEU A 254 -30.08 -4.13 19.54
C LEU A 254 -30.60 -4.51 20.92
N THR A 255 -29.95 -4.02 21.98
CA THR A 255 -30.37 -4.31 23.36
C THR A 255 -31.70 -3.64 23.73
N MET A 256 -32.18 -2.69 22.93
CA MET A 256 -33.52 -2.11 23.08
C MET A 256 -34.57 -2.74 22.16
N MET A 257 -34.16 -3.40 21.07
CA MET A 257 -35.04 -3.99 20.06
C MET A 257 -35.62 -5.33 20.55
N PRO A 258 -36.96 -5.47 20.66
CA PRO A 258 -37.59 -6.78 20.80
C PRO A 258 -37.34 -7.65 19.55
N VAL A 259 -37.12 -8.95 19.72
CA VAL A 259 -37.06 -9.89 18.59
C VAL A 259 -38.34 -9.79 17.73
N GLY A 260 -38.16 -9.84 16.41
CA GLY A 260 -39.20 -9.61 15.40
C GLY A 260 -39.38 -8.15 14.97
N SER A 261 -38.64 -7.22 15.59
CA SER A 261 -38.69 -5.81 15.24
C SER A 261 -37.94 -5.50 13.94
N LYS A 262 -38.41 -4.47 13.23
CA LYS A 262 -37.68 -3.80 12.15
C LYS A 262 -37.53 -2.32 12.48
N TRP A 263 -36.31 -1.85 12.64
CA TRP A 263 -36.01 -0.46 12.98
C TRP A 263 -35.17 0.19 11.89
N GLU A 264 -35.31 1.50 11.72
CA GLU A 264 -34.33 2.34 11.06
C GLU A 264 -33.48 3.01 12.13
N LEU A 265 -32.16 2.91 12.02
CA LEU A 265 -31.17 3.47 12.93
C LEU A 265 -30.39 4.56 12.21
N PHE A 266 -30.16 5.68 12.89
CA PHE A 266 -29.32 6.76 12.41
C PHE A 266 -28.21 6.99 13.44
N ILE A 267 -27.02 6.54 13.08
CA ILE A 267 -25.90 6.36 13.99
C ILE A 267 -24.91 7.50 13.75
N PRO A 268 -24.69 8.40 14.74
CA PRO A 268 -23.66 9.44 14.63
C PRO A 268 -22.26 8.83 14.61
N GLN A 269 -21.29 9.59 14.08
CA GLN A 269 -19.93 9.10 13.87
C GLN A 269 -19.25 8.58 15.14
N GLU A 270 -19.55 9.17 16.30
CA GLU A 270 -19.04 8.78 17.62
C GLU A 270 -19.48 7.36 18.05
N LEU A 271 -20.62 6.91 17.52
CA LEU A 271 -21.19 5.59 17.74
C LEU A 271 -20.94 4.63 16.56
N GLY A 272 -20.28 5.12 15.50
CA GLY A 272 -19.90 4.40 14.29
C GLY A 272 -18.39 4.24 14.15
N TYR A 273 -17.83 4.69 13.02
CA TYR A 273 -16.40 4.54 12.68
C TYR A 273 -15.52 5.74 13.04
N GLY A 274 -16.09 6.82 13.56
CA GLY A 274 -15.32 7.99 13.99
C GLY A 274 -14.57 8.67 12.84
N GLU A 275 -13.33 9.08 13.12
CA GLU A 275 -12.36 9.65 12.16
C GLU A 275 -11.79 8.61 11.17
N ARG A 276 -12.11 7.32 11.33
CA ARG A 276 -11.50 6.25 10.53
C ARG A 276 -12.31 6.02 9.26
N GLN A 277 -11.59 5.78 8.16
CA GLN A 277 -12.19 5.31 6.92
C GLN A 277 -12.43 3.79 6.99
N ALA A 278 -13.59 3.33 6.51
CA ALA A 278 -13.94 1.91 6.46
C ALA A 278 -14.65 1.56 5.14
N GLY A 279 -13.91 0.97 4.19
CA GLY A 279 -14.45 0.68 2.85
C GLY A 279 -14.97 1.95 2.18
N LYS A 280 -16.28 1.97 1.86
CA LYS A 280 -16.97 3.14 1.29
C LYS A 280 -17.32 4.22 2.31
N ILE A 281 -17.21 3.93 3.61
CA ILE A 281 -17.56 4.84 4.70
C ILE A 281 -16.41 5.82 4.91
N LYS A 282 -16.67 7.09 4.63
CA LYS A 282 -15.72 8.19 4.85
C LYS A 282 -15.61 8.50 6.36
N PRO A 283 -14.48 9.07 6.81
CA PRO A 283 -14.38 9.64 8.15
C PRO A 283 -15.56 10.57 8.49
N TYR A 284 -16.04 10.47 9.72
CA TYR A 284 -17.14 11.25 10.28
C TYR A 284 -18.52 11.03 9.65
N SER A 285 -18.70 9.94 8.91
CA SER A 285 -20.01 9.58 8.34
C SER A 285 -21.04 9.27 9.43
N THR A 286 -22.25 9.80 9.25
CA THR A 286 -23.47 9.26 9.84
C THR A 286 -23.87 8.01 9.07
N LEU A 287 -24.24 6.94 9.79
CA LEU A 287 -24.66 5.68 9.18
C LEU A 287 -26.17 5.52 9.32
N VAL A 288 -26.84 5.17 8.22
CA VAL A 288 -28.26 4.83 8.21
C VAL A 288 -28.41 3.34 8.03
N PHE A 289 -29.00 2.66 8.99
CA PHE A 289 -29.26 1.23 8.91
C PHE A 289 -30.75 0.93 8.96
N THR A 290 -31.25 0.08 8.07
CA THR A 290 -32.51 -0.64 8.31
C THR A 290 -32.16 -2.02 8.85
N VAL A 291 -32.59 -2.34 10.06
CA VAL A 291 -32.25 -3.59 10.77
C VAL A 291 -33.52 -4.35 11.14
N GLU A 292 -33.56 -5.63 10.79
CA GLU A 292 -34.56 -6.60 11.23
C GLU A 292 -33.91 -7.57 12.22
N LEU A 293 -34.39 -7.61 13.46
CA LEU A 293 -33.92 -8.55 14.47
C LEU A 293 -34.72 -9.85 14.36
N VAL A 294 -34.09 -10.89 13.81
CA VAL A 294 -34.73 -12.18 13.49
C VAL A 294 -34.79 -13.07 14.72
N GLY A 295 -33.74 -13.10 15.54
CA GLY A 295 -33.67 -13.96 16.70
C GLY A 295 -32.47 -13.71 17.59
N ILE A 296 -32.46 -14.39 18.74
CA ILE A 296 -31.38 -14.41 19.72
C ILE A 296 -30.94 -15.86 19.93
N LYS A 297 -29.66 -16.08 20.20
CA LYS A 297 -29.14 -17.34 20.71
C LYS A 297 -28.60 -17.13 22.13
N ASP A 298 -28.73 -18.18 22.93
CA ASP A 298 -28.20 -18.23 24.30
C ASP A 298 -26.66 -18.31 24.33
#